data_AF-A0A7L5AWG1-F1
#
_entry.id   AF-A0A7L5AWG1-F1
#
_cell.length_a   1.000
_cell.length_b   1.000
_cell.length_c   1.000
_cell.angle_alpha   90.00
_cell.angle_beta   90.00
_cell.angle_gamma   90.00
#
_symmetry.space_group_name_H-M   'P 1'
#
loop_
_entity.id
_entity.type
_entity.pdbx_description
1 polymer ?
#
loop_
_entity_poly.entity_id
_entity_poly.type
_entity_poly.pdbx_seq_one_letter_code
_entity_poly.pdbx_strand_id
1 'polypeptide(L)'
;MTVYDPEHPGEATGAREVPIVVGATWLGIDPPLPAPEPGTVYVTSRVVAEHFPQRTDLVWPDDLIRDADGQVVGARRLGCLPRPVDAAVGGGDVGPGWDEGDR
;
A
#
# COMPACT_ATOMS: atom_id res chain seq x y z
N MET A 1 -19.26 15.10 10.41
CA MET A 1 -19.16 13.68 10.81
C MET A 1 -19.09 13.67 12.32
N THR A 2 -20.15 13.21 12.99
CA THR A 2 -20.28 13.29 14.45
C THR A 2 -19.81 11.97 15.05
N VAL A 3 -18.80 12.02 15.92
CA VAL A 3 -18.30 10.84 16.63
C VAL A 3 -19.14 10.68 17.89
N TYR A 4 -19.86 9.56 17.99
CA TYR A 4 -20.64 9.22 19.19
C TYR A 4 -19.73 8.48 20.18
N ASP A 5 -19.53 9.06 21.36
CA ASP A 5 -18.86 8.43 22.50
C ASP A 5 -19.94 7.82 23.42
N PRO A 6 -20.06 6.48 23.52
CA PRO A 6 -21.06 5.82 24.35
C PRO A 6 -20.80 5.96 25.86
N GLU A 7 -19.56 6.29 26.27
CA GLU A 7 -19.19 6.39 27.68
C GLU A 7 -19.64 7.72 28.30
N HIS A 8 -19.96 8.74 27.48
CA HIS A 8 -20.37 10.08 27.93
C HIS A 8 -21.58 10.62 27.13
N PRO A 9 -22.80 10.08 27.35
CA PRO A 9 -23.99 10.54 26.66
C PRO A 9 -24.42 11.92 27.14
N GLY A 10 -24.09 12.97 26.37
CA GLY A 10 -24.57 14.34 26.59
C GLY A 10 -23.48 15.40 26.82
N GLU A 11 -22.21 15.02 26.90
CA GLU A 11 -21.14 15.99 26.72
C GLU A 11 -21.07 16.35 25.24
N ALA A 12 -21.15 17.65 24.91
CA ALA A 12 -20.81 18.11 23.58
C ALA A 12 -19.42 17.56 23.27
N THR A 13 -19.31 16.67 22.28
CA THR A 13 -18.06 16.08 21.81
C THR A 13 -17.11 17.21 21.42
N GLY A 14 -16.35 17.70 22.40
CA GLY A 14 -15.40 18.78 22.22
C GLY A 14 -14.31 18.26 21.31
N ALA A 15 -14.10 18.93 20.18
CA ALA A 15 -12.96 18.65 19.34
C ALA A 15 -11.69 18.75 20.20
N ARG A 16 -11.01 17.63 20.43
CA ARG A 16 -9.71 17.60 21.09
C ARG A 16 -8.66 17.73 20.01
N GLU A 17 -7.80 18.74 20.10
CA GLU A 17 -6.63 18.83 19.24
C GLU A 17 -5.68 17.69 19.59
N VAL A 18 -5.58 16.70 18.71
CA VAL A 18 -4.59 15.63 18.80
C VAL A 18 -3.38 16.06 17.98
N PRO A 19 -2.25 16.45 18.61
CA PRO A 19 -1.07 16.88 17.87
C PRO A 19 -0.46 15.70 17.11
N ILE A 20 -0.46 15.78 15.78
CA ILE A 20 0.22 14.80 14.93
C ILE A 20 1.70 15.19 14.88
N VAL A 21 2.55 14.40 15.52
CA VAL A 21 4.01 14.58 15.47
C VAL A 21 4.57 13.66 14.40
N VAL A 22 5.29 14.23 13.42
CA VAL A 22 6.05 13.43 12.45
C VAL A 22 7.37 13.04 13.10
N GLY A 23 7.54 11.75 13.41
CA GLY A 23 8.82 11.21 13.85
C GLY A 23 9.87 11.39 12.76
N ALA A 24 10.94 12.13 13.04
CA ALA A 24 11.93 12.55 12.05
C ALA A 24 12.85 11.41 11.54
N THR A 25 12.84 10.24 12.17
CA THR A 25 13.78 9.16 11.84
C THR A 25 13.11 7.81 11.94
N TRP A 26 13.03 7.10 10.81
CA TRP A 26 12.71 5.68 10.80
C TRP A 26 13.93 4.93 11.38
N LEU A 27 13.75 4.29 12.54
CA LEU A 27 14.85 3.66 13.31
C LEU A 27 15.31 2.31 12.73
N GLY A 28 14.78 1.90 11.57
CA GLY A 28 14.97 0.53 11.06
C GLY A 28 13.91 -0.44 11.59
N ILE A 29 13.94 -1.67 11.09
CA ILE A 29 13.20 -2.80 11.66
C ILE A 29 14.23 -3.73 12.28
N ASP A 30 14.02 -4.12 13.54
CA ASP A 30 14.84 -5.09 14.27
C ASP A 30 13.94 -6.22 14.78
N PRO A 31 14.17 -7.48 14.38
CA PRO A 31 15.18 -7.93 13.41
C PRO A 31 14.92 -7.39 12.00
N PRO A 32 15.95 -7.25 11.14
CA PRO A 32 15.78 -6.79 9.77
C PRO A 32 14.83 -7.70 9.00
N LEU A 33 14.17 -7.15 7.96
CA LEU A 33 13.31 -7.95 7.09
C LEU A 33 14.11 -9.11 6.47
N PRO A 34 13.56 -10.34 6.47
CA PRO A 34 14.16 -11.45 5.76
C PRO A 34 14.41 -11.13 4.29
N ALA A 35 15.41 -11.79 3.70
CA ALA A 35 15.68 -11.69 2.28
C ALA A 35 14.48 -12.21 1.45
N PRO A 36 14.24 -11.67 0.26
CA PRO A 36 13.24 -12.23 -0.65
C PRO A 36 13.56 -13.70 -0.98
N GLU A 37 12.52 -14.53 -1.01
CA GLU A 37 12.61 -15.93 -1.42
C GLU A 37 11.70 -16.18 -2.63
N PRO A 38 12.16 -16.93 -3.65
CA PRO A 38 11.34 -17.23 -4.82
C PRO A 38 10.03 -17.94 -4.44
N GLY A 39 8.89 -17.38 -4.88
CA GLY A 39 7.57 -17.94 -4.60
C GLY A 39 6.99 -17.57 -3.23
N THR A 40 7.70 -16.78 -2.43
CA THR A 40 7.25 -16.33 -1.11
C THR A 40 6.87 -14.85 -1.14
N VAL A 41 5.80 -14.50 -0.43
CA VAL A 41 5.45 -13.11 -0.11
C VAL A 41 5.42 -12.93 1.40
N TYR A 42 5.81 -11.75 1.88
CA TYR A 42 5.81 -11.43 3.30
C TYR A 42 4.66 -10.48 3.63
N VAL A 43 3.84 -10.87 4.60
CA VAL A 43 2.77 -10.02 5.11
C VAL A 43 3.35 -9.02 6.12
N THR A 44 3.23 -7.74 5.82
CA THR A 44 3.75 -6.63 6.64
C THR A 44 2.67 -5.54 6.82
N SER A 45 3.02 -4.45 7.50
CA SER A 45 2.19 -3.24 7.48
C SER A 45 2.44 -2.45 6.20
N ARG A 46 1.43 -1.71 5.74
CA ARG A 46 1.55 -0.85 4.56
C ARG A 46 2.73 0.13 4.64
N VAL A 47 2.95 0.72 5.82
CA VAL A 47 4.06 1.66 6.07
C VAL A 47 5.42 1.00 5.85
N VAL A 48 5.58 -0.27 6.25
CA VAL A 48 6.81 -1.02 6.02
C VAL A 48 7.00 -1.26 4.52
N ALA A 49 5.97 -1.71 3.80
CA ALA A 49 6.06 -1.90 2.36
C ALA A 49 6.41 -0.59 1.62
N GLU A 50 5.76 0.52 1.98
CA GLU A 50 6.03 1.86 1.44
C GLU A 50 7.47 2.34 1.72
N HIS A 51 8.08 1.90 2.82
CA HIS A 51 9.47 2.21 3.13
C HIS A 51 10.48 1.43 2.27
N PHE A 52 10.09 0.27 1.71
CA PHE A 52 10.92 -0.55 0.83
C PHE A 52 10.29 -0.68 -0.57
N PRO A 53 10.18 0.41 -1.35
CA PRO A 53 9.49 0.40 -2.66
C PRO A 53 10.10 -0.56 -3.69
N GLN A 54 11.38 -0.93 -3.53
CA GLN A 54 12.08 -1.91 -4.34
C GLN A 54 11.67 -3.37 -4.06
N ARG A 55 11.03 -3.65 -2.92
CA ARG A 55 10.61 -5.00 -2.53
C ARG A 55 9.21 -5.28 -3.09
N THR A 56 9.14 -6.11 -4.13
CA THR A 56 7.88 -6.49 -4.79
C THR A 56 7.17 -7.69 -4.15
N ASP A 57 7.78 -8.28 -3.12
CA ASP A 57 7.33 -9.43 -2.35
C ASP A 57 6.65 -9.06 -1.02
N LEU A 58 6.52 -7.77 -0.71
CA LEU A 58 5.82 -7.29 0.48
C LEU A 58 4.35 -7.01 0.18
N VAL A 59 3.48 -7.57 1.01
CA VAL A 59 2.03 -7.42 0.93
C VAL A 59 1.46 -7.02 2.28
N TRP A 60 0.28 -6.42 2.31
CA TRP A 60 -0.42 -6.08 3.56
C TRP A 60 -1.91 -6.40 3.46
N PRO A 61 -2.60 -6.70 4.58
CA PRO A 61 -4.05 -6.82 4.58
C PRO A 61 -4.71 -5.51 4.13
N ASP A 62 -5.59 -5.58 3.14
CA ASP A 62 -6.34 -4.44 2.61
C ASP A 62 -7.82 -4.81 2.47
N ASP A 63 -8.70 -3.80 2.47
CA ASP A 63 -10.15 -3.99 2.53
C ASP A 63 -10.55 -4.90 3.73
N LEU A 64 -10.25 -4.39 4.94
CA LEU A 64 -10.44 -5.10 6.21
C LEU A 64 -11.92 -5.42 6.47
N ILE A 65 -12.19 -6.63 6.92
CA ILE A 65 -13.52 -7.10 7.34
C ILE A 65 -13.61 -6.95 8.85
N ARG A 66 -14.68 -6.34 9.33
CA ARG A 66 -14.96 -6.17 10.75
C ARG A 66 -16.22 -6.94 11.17
N ASP A 67 -16.22 -7.46 12.38
CA ASP A 67 -17.42 -8.03 13.00
C ASP A 67 -18.35 -6.94 13.55
N ALA A 68 -19.43 -7.36 14.22
CA ALA A 68 -20.42 -6.46 14.81
C ALA A 68 -19.86 -5.57 15.94
N ASP A 69 -18.80 -6.03 16.62
CA ASP A 69 -18.10 -5.30 17.67
C ASP A 69 -16.99 -4.39 17.12
N GLY A 70 -16.86 -4.33 15.79
CA GLY A 70 -15.88 -3.52 15.08
C GLY A 70 -14.47 -4.12 15.08
N GLN A 71 -14.26 -5.34 15.57
CA GLN A 71 -12.96 -6.00 15.57
C GLN A 71 -12.61 -6.48 14.16
N VAL A 72 -11.33 -6.36 13.79
CA VAL A 72 -10.86 -6.87 12.49
C VAL A 72 -10.77 -8.38 12.55
N VAL A 73 -11.60 -9.06 11.75
CA VAL A 73 -11.66 -10.53 11.68
C VAL A 73 -11.08 -11.09 10.38
N GLY A 74 -10.72 -10.23 9.44
CA GLY A 74 -10.08 -10.64 8.19
C GLY A 74 -9.84 -9.47 7.24
N ALA A 75 -9.46 -9.81 6.01
CA ALA A 75 -9.26 -8.89 4.91
C ALA A 75 -9.74 -9.54 3.62
N ARG A 76 -10.34 -8.75 2.72
CA ARG A 76 -10.84 -9.27 1.43
C ARG A 76 -9.74 -9.44 0.40
N ARG A 77 -8.63 -8.70 0.57
CA ARG A 77 -7.50 -8.75 -0.35
C ARG A 77 -6.19 -8.44 0.36
N LEU A 78 -5.12 -8.72 -0.35
CA LEU A 78 -3.80 -8.22 0.01
C LEU A 78 -3.47 -7.05 -0.92
N GLY A 79 -3.08 -5.93 -0.33
CA GLY A 79 -2.47 -4.82 -1.04
C GLY A 79 -1.00 -5.13 -1.34
N CYS A 80 -0.50 -4.53 -2.42
CA CYS A 80 0.91 -4.51 -2.77
C CYS A 80 1.24 -3.15 -3.39
N LEU A 81 2.52 -2.76 -3.37
CA LEU A 81 2.93 -1.57 -4.09
C LEU A 81 2.78 -1.79 -5.60
N PRO A 82 2.42 -0.75 -6.37
CA PRO A 82 2.46 -0.84 -7.82
C PRO A 82 3.87 -1.23 -8.23
N ARG A 83 3.99 -2.26 -9.06
CA ARG A 83 5.29 -2.56 -9.66
C ARG A 83 5.70 -1.33 -10.49
N PRO A 84 6.97 -0.90 -10.41
CA PRO A 84 7.49 0.03 -11.39
C PRO A 84 7.17 -0.56 -12.76
N VAL A 85 6.39 0.15 -13.57
CA VAL A 85 6.27 -0.21 -14.99
C VAL A 85 7.67 -0.05 -15.55
N ASP A 86 8.18 -1.05 -16.26
CA ASP A 86 9.46 -0.90 -16.97
C ASP A 86 9.36 0.39 -17.80
N ALA A 87 10.13 1.40 -17.42
CA ALA A 87 10.14 2.68 -18.08
C ALA A 87 10.47 2.45 -19.56
N ALA A 88 9.44 2.49 -20.40
CA ALA A 88 9.47 2.57 -21.85
C ALA A 88 10.66 1.84 -22.51
N VAL A 89 10.50 0.54 -22.79
CA VAL A 89 11.17 -0.01 -23.97
C VAL A 89 10.56 0.73 -25.16
N GLY A 90 11.29 1.73 -25.67
CA GLY A 90 10.96 2.42 -26.89
C GLY A 90 10.84 1.42 -28.02
N GLY A 91 9.61 1.00 -28.32
CA GLY A 91 9.28 0.34 -29.57
C GLY A 91 9.49 1.36 -30.66
N GLY A 92 10.67 1.35 -31.28
CA GLY A 92 10.85 1.99 -32.57
C GLY A 92 9.93 1.27 -33.55
N ASP A 93 8.82 1.92 -33.89
CA ASP A 93 8.00 1.55 -35.03
C ASP A 93 8.82 1.75 -36.31
N VAL A 94 9.66 0.76 -36.64
CA VAL A 94 10.15 0.58 -38.02
C VAL A 94 9.01 -0.10 -38.76
N GLY A 95 8.04 0.71 -39.20
CA GLY A 95 7.04 0.26 -40.15
C GLY A 95 7.74 -0.23 -41.43
N PRO A 96 7.33 -1.36 -42.04
CA PRO A 96 7.84 -1.73 -43.34
C PRO A 96 7.36 -0.67 -44.35
N GLY A 97 8.32 0.02 -44.96
CA GLY A 97 8.08 0.86 -46.12
C GLY A 97 7.62 -0.02 -47.26
N TRP A 98 6.32 -0.02 -47.53
CA TRP A 98 5.80 -0.53 -48.78
C TRP A 98 6.04 0.56 -49.83
N ASP A 99 7.05 0.31 -50.64
CA ASP A 99 7.37 1.02 -51.88
C ASP A 99 6.16 0.85 -52.83
N GLU A 100 5.25 1.83 -52.82
CA GLU A 100 4.15 1.88 -53.80
C GLU A 100 4.69 2.45 -55.11
N GLY A 101 5.42 1.58 -55.82
CA GLY A 101 5.84 1.75 -57.20
C GLY A 101 5.19 0.69 -58.10
N ASP A 102 4.45 1.17 -59.09
CA ASP A 102 4.23 0.56 -60.41
C ASP A 102 3.04 -0.42 -60.58
N ARG A 103 1.85 0.13 -60.84
CA ARG A 103 1.14 0.09 -62.16
C ARG A 103 -0.25 0.70 -62.11
#